data_AF-A0A6L8U9K0-F1
#
_entry.id   AF-A0A6L8U9K0-F1
#
_cell.length_a   1.000
_cell.length_b   1.000
_cell.length_c   1.000
_cell.angle_alpha   90.00
_cell.angle_beta   90.00
_cell.angle_gamma   90.00
#
_symmetry.space_group_name_H-M   'P 1'
#
loop_
_entity.id
_entity.type
_entity.pdbx_description
1 polymer ?
#
loop_
_entity_poly.entity_id
_entity_poly.type
_entity_poly.pdbx_seq_one_letter_code
_entity_poly.pdbx_strand_id
1 'polypeptide(L)'
;MHSSQLTIKQTIGYLLFDTLALLFIFLVPAISHLLNFPLYLIEPMRIVLILALAHTTRRNAYIIALTLPLFSYLISAHPVFYKMLLISGELTLNVWLFYTIFGKIRHRFVAILSSIVLSKALYYLAKFVVLALILKSADGIVATPLYIQAATTVVFSVYLSLVYKKES
;
A
#
# COMPACT_ATOMS: atom_id res chain seq x y z
N MET A 1 -20.72 -17.74 -4.34
CA MET A 1 -20.05 -16.51 -4.83
C MET A 1 -21.11 -15.64 -5.48
N HIS A 2 -21.67 -14.66 -4.77
CA HIS A 2 -22.50 -13.64 -5.41
C HIS A 2 -21.55 -12.60 -6.02
N SER A 3 -21.41 -12.60 -7.34
CA SER A 3 -20.81 -11.47 -8.04
C SER A 3 -21.83 -10.33 -8.02
N SER A 4 -21.77 -9.46 -7.02
CA SER A 4 -22.48 -8.19 -7.05
C SER A 4 -22.03 -7.44 -8.30
N GLN A 5 -22.91 -7.35 -9.30
CA GLN A 5 -22.62 -6.59 -10.51
C GLN A 5 -22.52 -5.11 -10.14
N LEU A 6 -21.38 -4.49 -10.45
CA LEU A 6 -21.16 -3.08 -10.19
C LEU A 6 -22.06 -2.24 -11.10
N THR A 7 -22.68 -1.21 -10.53
CA THR A 7 -23.41 -0.23 -11.33
C THR A 7 -22.43 0.59 -12.18
N ILE A 8 -22.88 1.10 -13.33
CA ILE A 8 -22.06 1.96 -14.20
C ILE A 8 -21.47 3.14 -13.42
N LYS A 9 -22.25 3.75 -12.52
CA LYS A 9 -21.82 4.86 -11.67
C LYS A 9 -20.65 4.47 -10.75
N GLN A 10 -20.70 3.28 -10.14
CA GLN A 10 -19.61 2.76 -9.30
C GLN A 10 -18.37 2.47 -10.13
N THR A 11 -18.51 1.86 -11.31
CA THR A 11 -17.40 1.57 -12.22
C THR A 11 -16.66 2.84 -12.62
N ILE A 12 -17.39 3.90 -13.01
CA ILE A 12 -16.79 5.21 -13.32
C ILE A 12 -16.08 5.78 -12.09
N GLY A 13 -16.69 5.69 -10.91
CA GLY A 13 -16.08 6.14 -9.65
C GLY A 13 -14.75 5.44 -9.35
N TYR A 14 -14.66 4.13 -9.57
CA TYR A 14 -13.44 3.35 -9.36
C TYR A 14 -12.37 3.67 -10.42
N LEU A 15 -12.75 3.81 -11.68
CA LEU A 15 -11.81 4.21 -12.73
C LEU A 15 -11.20 5.61 -12.47
N LEU A 16 -12.02 6.56 -11.99
CA LEU A 16 -11.53 7.87 -11.57
C LEU A 16 -10.58 7.75 -10.38
N PHE A 17 -10.94 6.94 -9.37
CA PHE A 17 -10.08 6.69 -8.22
C PHE A 17 -8.72 6.11 -8.66
N ASP A 18 -8.72 5.08 -9.51
CA ASP A 18 -7.49 4.42 -9.96
C ASP A 18 -6.61 5.37 -10.78
N THR A 19 -7.22 6.17 -11.65
CA THR A 19 -6.50 7.17 -12.45
C THR A 19 -5.84 8.22 -11.55
N LEU A 20 -6.58 8.75 -10.56
CA LEU A 20 -6.05 9.72 -9.60
C LEU A 20 -4.97 9.12 -8.71
N ALA A 21 -5.14 7.86 -8.30
CA ALA A 21 -4.15 7.11 -7.53
C ALA A 21 -2.81 6.99 -8.28
N LEU A 22 -2.85 6.56 -9.55
CA LEU A 22 -1.65 6.44 -10.38
C LEU A 22 -1.02 7.81 -10.66
N LEU A 23 -1.83 8.82 -10.96
CA LEU A 23 -1.35 10.19 -11.17
C LEU A 23 -0.69 10.76 -9.91
N PHE A 24 -1.28 10.55 -8.74
CA PHE A 24 -0.71 10.98 -7.47
C PHE A 24 0.66 10.34 -7.24
N ILE A 25 0.78 9.01 -7.40
CA ILE A 25 2.07 8.32 -7.23
C ILE A 25 3.11 8.80 -8.23
N PHE A 26 2.72 9.02 -9.50
CA PHE A 26 3.61 9.58 -10.50
C PHE A 26 4.14 10.97 -10.12
N LEU A 27 3.32 11.80 -9.48
CA LEU A 27 3.69 13.15 -9.07
C LEU A 27 4.42 13.21 -7.72
N VAL A 28 4.51 12.12 -6.94
CA VAL A 28 5.19 12.10 -5.64
C VAL A 28 6.61 12.71 -5.67
N PRO A 29 7.48 12.37 -6.64
CA PRO A 29 8.81 12.98 -6.71
C PRO A 29 8.75 14.50 -6.89
N ALA A 30 7.90 14.97 -7.82
CA ALA A 30 7.73 16.40 -8.09
C ALA A 30 7.15 17.15 -6.88
N ILE A 31 6.15 16.59 -6.21
CA ILE A 31 5.55 17.19 -5.00
C ILE A 31 6.58 17.20 -3.85
N SER A 32 7.43 16.18 -3.74
CA SER A 32 8.50 16.15 -2.72
C SER A 32 9.50 17.29 -2.89
N HIS A 33 9.89 17.57 -4.14
CA HIS A 33 10.74 18.72 -4.47
C HIS A 33 10.04 20.05 -4.22
N LEU A 34 8.77 20.18 -4.62
CA LEU A 34 8.00 21.41 -4.42
C LEU A 34 7.84 21.76 -2.93
N LEU A 35 7.59 20.76 -2.08
CA LEU A 35 7.37 20.95 -0.65
C LEU A 35 8.68 20.98 0.16
N ASN A 36 9.83 20.75 -0.47
CA ASN A 36 11.11 20.48 0.21
C ASN A 36 10.97 19.41 1.32
N PHE A 37 10.07 18.46 1.12
CA PHE A 37 9.75 17.42 2.10
C PHE A 37 9.79 16.05 1.41
N PRO A 38 10.56 15.08 1.93
CA PRO A 38 10.65 13.74 1.36
C PRO A 38 9.34 12.96 1.58
N LEU A 39 8.38 13.06 0.66
CA LEU A 39 7.09 12.38 0.79
C LEU A 39 7.21 10.85 0.83
N TYR A 40 8.32 10.29 0.36
CA TYR A 40 8.57 8.84 0.49
C TYR A 40 8.58 8.38 1.96
N LEU A 41 8.86 9.27 2.93
CA LEU A 41 8.84 8.95 4.35
C LEU A 41 7.43 8.58 4.86
N ILE A 42 6.39 9.15 4.26
CA ILE A 42 5.00 8.91 4.67
C ILE A 42 4.31 7.77 3.90
N GLU A 43 5.07 6.96 3.16
CA GLU A 43 4.58 5.78 2.43
C GLU A 43 3.39 6.09 1.51
N PRO A 44 3.58 6.92 0.46
CA PRO A 44 2.50 7.41 -0.39
C PRO A 44 1.71 6.29 -1.06
N MET A 45 2.36 5.17 -1.42
CA MET A 45 1.67 4.00 -1.95
C MET A 45 0.73 3.36 -0.93
N ARG A 46 1.08 3.36 0.36
CA ARG A 46 0.20 2.86 1.42
C ARG A 46 -0.98 3.79 1.66
N ILE A 47 -0.79 5.11 1.56
CA ILE A 47 -1.90 6.07 1.62
C ILE A 47 -2.97 5.69 0.59
N VAL A 48 -2.57 5.51 -0.67
CA VAL A 48 -3.47 5.13 -1.75
C VAL A 48 -4.09 3.75 -1.49
N LEU A 49 -3.32 2.78 -1.00
CA LEU A 49 -3.85 1.46 -0.65
C LEU A 49 -4.95 1.53 0.42
N ILE A 50 -4.75 2.33 1.46
CA ILE A 50 -5.70 2.50 2.57
C ILE A 50 -6.98 3.17 2.05
N LEU A 51 -6.85 4.16 1.17
CA LEU A 51 -7.99 4.74 0.48
C LEU A 51 -8.72 3.72 -0.40
N ALA A 52 -7.99 2.85 -1.11
CA ALA A 52 -8.59 1.80 -1.93
C ALA A 52 -9.36 0.79 -1.05
N LEU A 53 -8.80 0.39 0.09
CA LEU A 53 -9.48 -0.49 1.06
C LEU A 53 -10.74 0.16 1.65
N ALA A 54 -10.74 1.47 1.85
CA ALA A 54 -11.86 2.19 2.47
C ALA A 54 -13.00 2.53 1.50
N HIS A 55 -12.68 2.83 0.23
CA HIS A 55 -13.62 3.45 -0.71
C HIS A 55 -13.89 2.65 -1.98
N THR A 56 -13.20 1.53 -2.17
CA THR A 56 -13.36 0.69 -3.37
C THR A 56 -13.56 -0.78 -2.99
N THR A 57 -13.63 -1.66 -4.00
CA THR A 57 -13.87 -3.09 -3.75
C THR A 57 -12.59 -3.82 -3.32
N ARG A 58 -12.75 -4.99 -2.70
CA ARG A 58 -11.64 -5.91 -2.41
C ARG A 58 -10.78 -6.21 -3.64
N ARG A 59 -11.40 -6.43 -4.80
CA ARG A 59 -10.69 -6.66 -6.06
C ARG A 59 -9.87 -5.44 -6.44
N ASN A 60 -10.43 -4.25 -6.31
CA ASN A 60 -9.76 -3.02 -6.68
C ASN A 60 -8.56 -2.71 -5.77
N ALA A 61 -8.67 -2.96 -4.46
CA ALA A 61 -7.55 -2.83 -3.54
C ALA A 61 -6.35 -3.73 -3.92
N TYR A 62 -6.59 -4.96 -4.40
CA TYR A 62 -5.52 -5.81 -4.93
C TYR A 62 -4.93 -5.28 -6.24
N ILE A 63 -5.76 -4.76 -7.15
CA ILE A 63 -5.29 -4.14 -8.40
C ILE A 63 -4.36 -2.98 -8.05
N ILE A 64 -4.81 -2.05 -7.21
CA ILE A 64 -4.02 -0.90 -6.74
C ILE A 64 -2.71 -1.35 -6.07
N ALA A 65 -2.76 -2.33 -5.16
CA ALA A 65 -1.55 -2.82 -4.48
C ALA A 65 -0.47 -3.32 -5.44
N LEU A 66 -0.87 -3.94 -6.56
CA LEU A 66 0.04 -4.45 -7.58
C LEU A 66 0.45 -3.38 -8.59
N THR A 67 -0.48 -2.52 -9.00
CA THR A 67 -0.25 -1.56 -10.07
C THR A 67 0.53 -0.34 -9.62
N LEU A 68 0.40 0.13 -8.37
CA LEU A 68 1.13 1.33 -7.93
C LEU A 68 2.65 1.19 -8.09
N PRO A 69 3.30 0.11 -7.58
CA PRO A 69 4.75 0.00 -7.68
C PRO A 69 5.19 -0.34 -9.11
N LEU A 70 4.39 -1.15 -9.83
CA LEU A 70 4.64 -1.50 -11.22
C LEU A 70 4.60 -0.26 -12.12
N PHE A 71 3.55 0.55 -12.01
CA PHE A 71 3.37 1.77 -12.79
C PHE A 71 4.47 2.79 -12.52
N SER A 72 4.81 3.00 -11.24
CA SER A 72 5.92 3.87 -10.85
C SER A 72 7.22 3.42 -11.50
N TYR A 73 7.53 2.12 -11.45
CA TYR A 73 8.73 1.56 -12.09
C TYR A 73 8.71 1.73 -13.62
N LEU A 74 7.59 1.43 -14.29
CA LEU A 74 7.51 1.50 -15.75
C LEU A 74 7.74 2.92 -16.29
N ILE A 75 7.28 3.95 -15.57
CA ILE A 75 7.38 5.33 -16.04
C ILE A 75 8.68 6.01 -15.62
N SER A 76 9.11 5.77 -14.38
CA SER A 76 10.23 6.54 -13.80
C SER A 76 11.48 5.71 -13.55
N ALA A 77 11.47 4.41 -13.87
CA ALA A 77 12.48 3.43 -13.44
C ALA A 77 12.71 3.42 -11.91
N HIS A 78 11.81 4.05 -11.15
CA HIS A 78 11.83 4.16 -9.71
C HIS A 78 10.51 3.62 -9.14
N PRO A 79 10.55 2.67 -8.19
CA PRO A 79 11.73 2.05 -7.59
C PRO A 79 12.37 0.98 -8.51
N VAL A 80 13.66 0.70 -8.35
CA VAL A 80 14.36 -0.37 -9.09
C VAL A 80 13.61 -1.71 -9.04
N PHE A 81 13.77 -2.54 -10.07
CA PHE A 81 12.95 -3.73 -10.31
C PHE A 81 12.74 -4.62 -9.06
N TYR A 82 13.80 -4.98 -8.33
CA TYR A 82 13.66 -5.82 -7.13
C TYR A 82 12.89 -5.11 -5.99
N LYS A 83 13.05 -3.80 -5.83
CA LYS A 83 12.28 -3.00 -4.85
C LYS A 83 10.82 -2.93 -5.27
N MET A 84 10.53 -2.80 -6.56
CA MET A 84 9.18 -2.86 -7.10
C MET A 84 8.51 -4.19 -6.71
N LEU A 85 9.17 -5.33 -6.94
CA LEU A 85 8.62 -6.65 -6.57
C LEU A 85 8.38 -6.78 -5.06
N LEU A 86 9.34 -6.34 -4.23
CA LEU A 86 9.20 -6.39 -2.78
C LEU A 86 8.04 -5.50 -2.29
N ILE A 87 7.89 -4.29 -2.82
CA ILE A 87 6.82 -3.36 -2.44
C ILE A 87 5.45 -3.89 -2.93
N SER A 88 5.35 -4.36 -4.17
CA SER A 88 4.12 -4.98 -4.68
C SER A 88 3.70 -6.19 -3.85
N GLY A 89 4.66 -7.04 -3.48
CA GLY A 89 4.43 -8.18 -2.59
C GLY A 89 3.95 -7.73 -1.20
N GLU A 90 4.58 -6.72 -0.62
CA GLU A 90 4.21 -6.17 0.69
C GLU A 90 2.80 -5.58 0.70
N LEU A 91 2.45 -4.72 -0.26
CA LEU A 91 1.12 -4.11 -0.35
C LEU A 91 0.04 -5.16 -0.62
N THR A 92 0.31 -6.12 -1.50
CA THR A 92 -0.63 -7.22 -1.80
C THR A 92 -0.86 -8.10 -0.57
N LEU A 93 0.22 -8.42 0.15
CA LEU A 93 0.17 -9.14 1.40
C LEU A 93 -0.61 -8.36 2.48
N ASN A 94 -0.44 -7.03 2.53
CA ASN A 94 -1.19 -6.16 3.42
C ASN A 94 -2.71 -6.27 3.18
N VAL A 95 -3.14 -6.24 1.92
CA VAL A 95 -4.55 -6.45 1.54
C VAL A 95 -5.05 -7.82 1.98
N TRP A 96 -4.28 -8.87 1.69
CA TRP A 96 -4.65 -10.24 2.05
C TRP A 96 -4.76 -10.45 3.55
N LEU A 97 -3.77 -9.97 4.32
CA LEU A 97 -3.77 -10.02 5.78
C LEU A 97 -4.93 -9.23 6.36
N PHE A 98 -5.21 -8.02 5.85
CA PHE A 98 -6.33 -7.20 6.32
C PHE A 98 -7.65 -7.97 6.22
N TYR A 99 -8.00 -8.49 5.04
CA TYR A 99 -9.26 -9.24 4.87
C TYR A 99 -9.30 -10.54 5.67
N THR A 100 -8.16 -11.23 5.83
CA THR A 100 -8.06 -12.48 6.59
C THR A 100 -8.24 -12.24 8.09
N ILE A 101 -7.57 -11.23 8.64
CA ILE A 101 -7.63 -10.89 10.06
C ILE A 101 -8.98 -10.25 10.39
N PHE A 102 -9.48 -9.35 9.54
CA PHE A 102 -10.80 -8.75 9.72
C PHE A 102 -11.92 -9.79 9.70
N GLY A 103 -11.81 -10.82 8.85
CA GLY A 103 -12.75 -11.94 8.82
C GLY A 103 -12.81 -12.74 10.13
N LYS A 104 -11.69 -12.83 10.87
CA LYS A 104 -11.59 -13.59 12.14
C LYS A 104 -11.92 -12.74 13.37
N ILE A 105 -11.32 -11.55 13.48
CA ILE A 105 -11.40 -10.71 14.69
C ILE A 105 -12.58 -9.73 14.63
N ARG A 106 -13.02 -9.34 13.42
CA ARG A 106 -14.04 -8.31 13.15
C ARG A 106 -13.75 -6.92 13.71
N HIS A 107 -12.60 -6.72 14.36
CA HIS A 107 -12.14 -5.41 14.85
C HIS A 107 -11.32 -4.69 13.79
N ARG A 108 -11.84 -3.59 13.23
CA ARG A 108 -11.24 -2.88 12.07
C ARG A 108 -9.84 -2.38 12.36
N PHE A 109 -9.65 -1.66 13.46
CA PHE A 109 -8.35 -1.08 13.84
C PHE A 109 -7.27 -2.15 14.02
N VAL A 110 -7.55 -3.19 14.82
CA VAL A 110 -6.63 -4.32 15.01
C VAL A 110 -6.32 -4.99 13.68
N ALA A 111 -7.31 -5.21 12.81
CA ALA A 111 -7.10 -5.88 11.53
C ALA A 111 -6.13 -5.13 10.61
N ILE A 112 -6.27 -3.81 10.48
CA ILE A 112 -5.38 -3.01 9.62
C ILE A 112 -4.02 -2.78 10.28
N LEU A 113 -3.98 -2.53 11.59
CA LEU A 113 -2.72 -2.33 12.31
C LEU A 113 -1.86 -3.59 12.21
N SER A 114 -2.43 -4.75 12.53
CA SER A 114 -1.72 -6.03 12.45
C SER A 114 -1.35 -6.39 11.02
N SER A 115 -2.22 -6.12 10.03
CA SER A 115 -1.86 -6.39 8.64
C SER A 115 -0.70 -5.54 8.15
N ILE A 116 -0.61 -4.26 8.55
CA ILE A 116 0.51 -3.37 8.19
C ILE A 116 1.80 -3.83 8.84
N VAL A 117 1.76 -4.13 10.15
CA VAL A 117 2.93 -4.58 10.90
C VAL A 117 3.46 -5.91 10.34
N LEU A 118 2.58 -6.88 10.11
CA LEU A 118 2.96 -8.19 9.60
C LEU A 118 3.46 -8.13 8.15
N SER A 119 2.81 -7.36 7.27
CA SER A 119 3.28 -7.22 5.88
C SER A 119 4.66 -6.56 5.82
N LYS A 120 4.90 -5.52 6.63
CA LYS A 120 6.22 -4.87 6.75
C LYS A 120 7.28 -5.80 7.34
N ALA A 121 6.95 -6.57 8.37
CA ALA A 121 7.90 -7.53 8.94
C ALA A 121 8.37 -8.53 7.88
N LEU A 122 7.43 -9.06 7.09
CA LEU A 122 7.74 -9.97 5.98
C LEU A 122 8.49 -9.27 4.83
N TYR A 123 8.20 -7.99 4.55
CA TYR A 123 8.98 -7.19 3.61
C TYR A 123 10.44 -7.05 4.03
N TYR A 124 10.71 -6.71 5.30
CA TYR A 124 12.08 -6.57 5.79
C TYR A 124 12.82 -7.91 5.80
N LEU A 125 12.12 -9.00 6.12
CA LEU A 125 12.68 -10.35 6.00
C LEU A 125 13.04 -10.68 4.55
N ALA A 126 12.13 -10.44 3.60
CA ALA A 126 12.39 -10.67 2.18
C ALA A 126 13.51 -9.77 1.64
N LYS A 127 13.54 -8.49 2.05
CA LYS A 127 14.61 -7.55 1.70
C LYS A 127 15.96 -8.03 2.21
N PHE A 128 16.02 -8.54 3.45
CA PHE A 128 17.24 -9.12 4.02
C PHE A 128 17.75 -10.29 3.17
N VAL A 129 16.87 -11.22 2.79
CA VAL A 129 17.21 -12.36 1.92
C VAL A 129 17.74 -11.89 0.56
N VAL A 130 17.09 -10.91 -0.07
CA VAL A 130 17.53 -10.35 -1.36
C VAL A 130 18.90 -9.69 -1.26
N LEU A 131 19.14 -8.89 -0.21
CA LEU A 131 20.43 -8.23 0.00
C LEU A 131 21.55 -9.26 0.25
N ALA A 132 21.27 -10.29 1.05
CA ALA A 132 22.24 -11.34 1.37
C ALA A 132 22.60 -12.21 0.16
N LEU A 133 21.62 -12.56 -0.68
CA LEU A 133 21.82 -13.51 -1.79
C LEU A 133 22.24 -12.85 -3.11
N ILE A 134 21.67 -11.70 -3.44
CA ILE A 134 21.74 -11.14 -4.80
C ILE A 134 22.71 -9.96 -4.89
N LEU A 135 22.58 -9.00 -3.97
CA LEU A 135 23.23 -7.70 -4.14
C LEU A 135 24.60 -7.61 -3.45
N LYS A 136 24.88 -8.48 -2.46
CA LYS A 136 26.13 -8.48 -1.65
C LYS A 136 26.56 -7.06 -1.23
N SER A 137 25.58 -6.18 -1.01
CA SER A 137 25.80 -4.75 -0.80
C SER A 137 25.33 -4.35 0.58
N ALA A 138 26.04 -3.40 1.19
CA ALA A 138 25.75 -2.84 2.51
C ALA A 138 24.63 -1.79 2.46
N ASP A 139 23.64 -1.95 1.58
CA ASP A 139 22.51 -1.03 1.51
C ASP A 139 21.68 -1.19 2.80
N GLY A 140 21.36 -0.08 3.47
CA GLY A 140 20.72 -0.11 4.78
C GLY A 140 19.42 -0.93 4.78
N ILE A 141 19.28 -1.87 5.72
CA ILE A 141 18.10 -2.74 5.86
C ILE A 141 16.84 -1.89 6.11
N VAL A 142 16.96 -0.84 6.92
CA VAL A 142 15.88 0.09 7.24
C VAL A 142 16.19 1.45 6.62
N ALA A 143 15.41 1.86 5.62
CA ALA A 143 15.59 3.13 4.92
C ALA A 143 14.75 4.28 5.53
N THR A 144 13.60 3.96 6.13
CA THR A 144 12.68 4.93 6.74
C THR A 144 12.77 4.88 8.27
N PRO A 145 12.86 6.02 8.96
CA PRO A 145 12.93 6.04 10.42
C PRO A 145 11.72 5.34 11.06
N LEU A 146 11.97 4.45 12.02
CA LEU A 146 10.94 3.60 12.63
C LEU A 146 9.82 4.41 13.30
N TYR A 147 10.12 5.58 13.85
CA TYR A 147 9.12 6.44 14.47
C TYR A 147 8.11 7.00 13.45
N ILE A 148 8.56 7.35 12.24
CA ILE A 148 7.66 7.81 11.16
C ILE A 148 6.76 6.66 10.73
N GLN A 149 7.33 5.46 10.56
CA GLN A 149 6.56 4.27 10.19
C GLN A 149 5.50 3.92 11.24
N ALA A 150 5.85 4.01 12.53
CA ALA A 150 4.91 3.76 13.61
C ALA A 150 3.78 4.82 13.59
N ALA A 151 4.13 6.09 13.44
CA ALA A 151 3.16 7.18 13.37
C ALA A 151 2.20 7.02 12.17
N THR A 152 2.72 6.78 10.96
CA THR A 152 1.89 6.60 9.76
C THR A 152 1.02 5.35 9.87
N THR A 153 1.54 4.25 10.41
CA THR A 153 0.76 3.02 10.64
C THR A 153 -0.42 3.27 11.57
N VAL A 154 -0.22 4.02 12.66
CA VAL A 154 -1.31 4.39 13.58
C VAL A 154 -2.32 5.30 12.87
N VAL A 155 -1.87 6.34 12.17
CA VAL A 155 -2.75 7.25 11.43
C VAL A 155 -3.62 6.51 10.40
N PHE A 156 -3.02 5.62 9.60
CA PHE A 156 -3.74 4.80 8.64
C PHE A 156 -4.75 3.87 9.31
N SER A 157 -4.36 3.30 10.45
CA SER A 157 -5.22 2.38 11.20
C SER A 157 -6.43 3.10 11.79
N VAL A 158 -6.22 4.29 12.35
CA VAL A 158 -7.30 5.16 12.85
C VAL A 158 -8.22 5.54 11.69
N TYR A 159 -7.68 6.10 10.60
CA TYR A 159 -8.47 6.52 9.44
C TYR A 159 -9.37 5.39 8.92
N LEU A 160 -8.78 4.22 8.65
CA LEU A 160 -9.54 3.10 8.11
C LEU A 160 -10.57 2.60 9.12
N SER A 161 -10.26 2.57 10.42
CA SER A 161 -11.22 2.13 11.43
C SER A 161 -12.50 2.99 11.48
N LEU A 162 -12.36 4.31 11.28
CA LEU A 162 -13.46 5.27 11.29
C LEU A 162 -14.28 5.22 10.00
N VAL A 163 -13.62 5.08 8.85
CA VAL A 163 -14.26 5.23 7.53
C VAL A 163 -14.75 3.90 6.96
N TYR A 164 -14.09 2.78 7.28
CA TYR A 164 -14.39 1.49 6.67
C TYR A 164 -15.81 1.04 7.03
N LYS A 165 -16.70 1.09 6.03
CA LYS A 165 -18.04 0.53 6.11
C LYS A 165 -17.99 -0.85 5.49
N LYS A 166 -18.22 -1.89 6.31
CA LYS A 166 -18.37 -3.24 5.80
C LYS A 166 -19.55 -3.23 4.81
N GLU A 167 -19.31 -3.53 3.55
CA GLU A 167 -20.39 -3.89 2.63
C GLU A 167 -21.07 -5.14 3.22
N SER A 168 -22.32 -4.95 3.67
CA SER A 168 -23.15 -6.01 4.23
C SER A 168 -23.66 -6.93 3.13
#